data_AF-A0A365UA55-F1
#
_entry.id   AF-A0A365UA55-F1
#
_cell.length_a   1.000
_cell.length_b   1.000
_cell.length_c   1.000
_cell.angle_alpha   90.00
_cell.angle_beta   90.00
_cell.angle_gamma   90.00
#
_symmetry.space_group_name_H-M   'P 1'
#
loop_
_entity.id
_entity.type
_entity.pdbx_description
1 polymer ?
#
loop_
_entity_poly.entity_id
_entity_poly.type
_entity_poly.pdbx_seq_one_letter_code
_entity_poly.pdbx_strand_id
1 'polypeptide(L)'
;MPVALPLPSDPAESGAGLPPIHALLDGAAGPVTLQSLRPGATLAMTHGEAARVLWLGRRRMTASRLAAVPELAPVLIRRGALGAAGPERDLLLSPEHRVVYSDRRARAWFGAAELPVAAVQLTFLPGVEQIAPCDVLYVHAILDRPGAMRLNGCRIDGAVMRDTAMADPANPRRQELLRLFPELVTLRGCLSGSALPATAAG
;
A
#
# COMPACT_ATOMS: atom_id res chain seq x y z
N MET A 1 -3.92 0.60 2.71
CA MET A 1 -2.82 -0.09 3.42
C MET A 1 -1.48 0.47 2.97
N PRO A 2 -0.34 0.11 3.59
CA PRO A 2 0.97 0.65 3.23
C PRO A 2 1.44 0.17 1.85
N VAL A 3 2.14 1.03 1.13
CA VAL A 3 2.89 0.68 -0.10
C VAL A 3 4.36 0.56 0.31
N ALA A 4 5.06 -0.44 -0.23
CA ALA A 4 6.48 -0.63 0.04
C ALA A 4 7.32 0.05 -1.06
N LEU A 5 8.43 0.64 -0.67
CA LEU A 5 9.47 1.12 -1.58
C LEU A 5 10.77 0.40 -1.22
N PRO A 6 11.44 -0.27 -2.16
CA PRO A 6 12.75 -0.85 -1.89
C PRO A 6 13.71 0.28 -1.56
N LEU A 7 14.47 0.09 -0.49
CA LEU A 7 15.60 0.96 -0.18
C LEU A 7 16.84 0.36 -0.86
N PRO A 8 17.74 1.19 -1.39
CA PRO A 8 18.97 0.68 -1.97
C PRO A 8 19.73 -0.11 -0.91
N SER A 9 20.01 -1.38 -1.23
CA SER A 9 20.94 -2.21 -0.46
C SER A 9 22.34 -1.61 -0.55
N ASP A 10 23.17 -1.84 0.47
CA ASP A 10 24.61 -1.59 0.36
C ASP A 10 25.15 -2.39 -0.85
N PRO A 11 25.87 -1.77 -1.80
CA PRO A 11 26.42 -2.47 -2.97
C PRO A 11 27.30 -3.67 -2.62
N ALA A 12 27.79 -3.79 -1.37
CA ALA A 12 28.56 -4.93 -0.91
C ALA A 12 27.75 -6.24 -0.68
N GLU A 13 26.42 -6.19 -0.61
CA GLU A 13 25.60 -7.35 -0.17
C GLU A 13 24.67 -7.98 -1.23
N SER A 14 24.56 -7.46 -2.45
CA SER A 14 23.49 -7.91 -3.35
C SER A 14 23.89 -9.00 -4.36
N GLY A 15 23.45 -10.23 -4.10
CA GLY A 15 22.89 -11.08 -5.16
C GLY A 15 21.59 -10.44 -5.67
N ALA A 16 21.39 -10.41 -6.99
CA ALA A 16 20.24 -9.86 -7.74
C ALA A 16 19.23 -9.01 -6.93
N GLY A 17 19.56 -7.72 -6.72
CA GLY A 17 18.68 -6.78 -6.02
C GLY A 17 17.37 -6.52 -6.76
N LEU A 18 16.33 -6.11 -6.02
CA LEU A 18 15.07 -5.66 -6.62
C LEU A 18 15.33 -4.51 -7.61
N PRO A 19 14.65 -4.49 -8.77
CA PRO A 19 14.72 -3.33 -9.65
C PRO A 19 14.24 -2.07 -8.90
N PRO A 20 14.66 -0.87 -9.33
CA PRO A 20 14.11 0.36 -8.78
C PRO A 20 12.60 0.39 -9.00
N ILE A 21 11.84 0.35 -7.90
CA ILE A 21 10.39 0.46 -7.92
C ILE A 21 10.01 1.90 -7.60
N HIS A 22 9.39 2.55 -8.58
CA HIS A 22 8.77 3.86 -8.40
C HIS A 22 7.29 3.66 -8.08
N ALA A 23 6.76 4.42 -7.14
CA ALA A 23 5.33 4.41 -6.81
C ALA A 23 4.70 5.73 -7.29
N LEU A 24 4.00 5.67 -8.42
CA LEU A 24 3.36 6.82 -9.05
C LEU A 24 1.85 6.77 -8.86
N LEU A 25 1.31 7.76 -8.16
CA LEU A 25 -0.12 7.95 -7.94
C LEU A 25 -0.70 8.93 -8.96
N ASP A 26 -1.93 8.69 -9.41
CA ASP A 26 -2.67 9.67 -10.18
C ASP A 26 -3.17 10.78 -9.23
N GLY A 27 -2.58 11.98 -9.32
CA GLY A 27 -3.02 13.17 -8.58
C GLY A 27 -4.04 13.99 -9.38
N ALA A 28 -4.83 14.80 -8.68
CA ALA A 28 -5.85 15.63 -9.33
C ALA A 28 -5.27 16.67 -10.31
N ALA A 29 -4.03 17.10 -10.08
CA ALA A 29 -3.29 18.05 -10.93
C ALA A 29 -2.21 17.36 -11.79
N GLY A 30 -2.21 16.03 -11.86
CA GLY A 30 -1.20 15.24 -12.55
C GLY A 30 -0.52 14.21 -11.64
N PRO A 31 0.40 13.38 -12.18
CA PRO A 31 1.02 12.29 -11.44
C PRO A 31 1.85 12.79 -10.25
N VAL A 32 1.75 12.08 -9.11
CA VAL A 32 2.46 12.38 -7.86
C VAL A 32 3.25 11.15 -7.43
N THR A 33 4.54 11.30 -7.14
CA THR A 33 5.33 10.20 -6.58
C THR A 33 5.02 10.02 -5.11
N LEU A 34 4.99 8.78 -4.64
CA LEU A 34 4.74 8.49 -3.23
C LEU A 34 5.82 9.13 -2.31
N GLN A 35 7.04 9.27 -2.81
CA GLN A 35 8.13 9.98 -2.14
C GLN A 35 7.84 11.48 -1.97
N SER A 36 7.21 12.13 -2.96
CA SER A 36 6.86 13.56 -2.91
C SER A 36 5.52 13.84 -2.25
N LEU A 37 4.70 12.81 -1.99
CA LEU A 37 3.39 12.95 -1.34
C LEU A 37 3.52 13.61 0.04
N ARG A 38 2.61 14.54 0.35
CA ARG A 38 2.52 15.28 1.63
C ARG A 38 1.06 15.34 2.09
N PRO A 39 0.80 15.44 3.41
CA PRO A 39 -0.52 15.80 3.90
C PRO A 39 -1.03 17.07 3.21
N GLY A 40 -2.32 17.11 2.88
CA GLY A 40 -2.95 18.16 2.08
C GLY A 40 -2.96 17.93 0.58
N ALA A 41 -2.15 17.00 0.05
CA ALA A 41 -2.21 16.64 -1.36
C ALA A 41 -3.56 16.01 -1.72
N THR A 42 -4.01 16.26 -2.94
CA THR A 42 -5.27 15.74 -3.48
C THR A 42 -5.00 14.67 -4.53
N LEU A 43 -5.51 13.47 -4.30
CA LEU A 43 -5.36 12.31 -5.17
C LEU A 43 -6.63 12.11 -6.00
N ALA A 44 -6.47 11.74 -7.27
CA ALA A 44 -7.59 11.39 -8.13
C ALA A 44 -8.12 10.00 -7.75
N MET A 45 -9.43 9.88 -7.58
CA MET A 45 -10.08 8.60 -7.32
C MET A 45 -10.70 8.06 -8.60
N THR A 46 -10.76 6.74 -8.74
CA THR A 46 -11.22 6.08 -9.97
C THR A 46 -12.72 6.31 -10.24
N HIS A 47 -13.50 6.63 -9.21
CA HIS A 47 -14.94 6.90 -9.30
C HIS A 47 -15.28 8.40 -9.37
N GLY A 48 -14.29 9.29 -9.57
CA GLY A 48 -14.51 10.70 -9.83
C GLY A 48 -14.00 11.62 -8.72
N GLU A 49 -14.68 11.66 -7.56
CA GLU A 49 -14.34 12.64 -6.53
C GLU A 49 -12.92 12.44 -5.99
N ALA A 50 -12.10 13.49 -6.05
CA ALA A 50 -10.77 13.45 -5.49
C ALA A 50 -10.80 13.35 -3.95
N ALA A 51 -9.74 12.81 -3.36
CA ALA A 51 -9.60 12.67 -1.92
C ALA A 51 -8.33 13.34 -1.42
N ARG A 52 -8.41 13.93 -0.22
CA ARG A 52 -7.30 14.63 0.40
C ARG A 52 -6.54 13.71 1.34
N VAL A 53 -5.22 13.74 1.26
CA VAL A 53 -4.34 13.08 2.22
C VAL A 53 -4.39 13.82 3.55
N LEU A 54 -4.90 13.18 4.60
CA LEU A 54 -4.95 13.73 5.96
C LEU A 54 -3.67 13.46 6.74
N TRP A 55 -3.06 12.29 6.51
CA TRP A 55 -1.87 11.86 7.22
C TRP A 55 -1.03 10.95 6.34
N LEU A 56 0.28 10.96 6.60
CA LEU A 56 1.26 10.17 5.88
C LEU A 56 2.31 9.60 6.83
N GLY A 57 2.26 8.30 7.07
CA GLY A 57 3.24 7.56 7.85
C GLY A 57 4.33 6.98 6.98
N ARG A 58 5.54 6.93 7.53
CA ARG A 58 6.70 6.28 6.90
C ARG A 58 7.40 5.41 7.92
N ARG A 59 7.60 4.13 7.59
CA ARG A 59 8.26 3.15 8.46
C ARG A 59 9.35 2.44 7.68
N ARG A 60 10.60 2.58 8.12
CA ARG A 60 11.71 1.79 7.58
C ARG A 60 11.73 0.42 8.24
N MET A 61 11.77 -0.62 7.42
CA MET A 61 11.92 -2.01 7.82
C MET A 61 13.19 -2.55 7.18
N THR A 62 14.13 -2.98 8.00
CA THR A 62 15.36 -3.63 7.51
C THR A 62 15.07 -5.08 7.15
N ALA A 63 15.91 -5.67 6.30
CA ALA A 63 15.85 -7.10 5.98
C ALA A 63 15.83 -7.96 7.24
N SER A 64 16.65 -7.64 8.24
CA SER A 64 16.70 -8.35 9.53
C SER A 64 15.41 -8.23 10.33
N ARG A 65 14.78 -7.05 10.38
CA ARG A 65 13.50 -6.85 11.07
C ARG A 65 12.36 -7.59 10.35
N LEU A 66 12.37 -7.63 9.02
CA LEU A 66 11.40 -8.41 8.24
C LEU A 66 11.63 -9.92 8.34
N ALA A 67 12.87 -10.38 8.45
CA ALA A 67 13.18 -11.78 8.67
C ALA A 67 12.62 -12.31 10.01
N ALA A 68 12.53 -11.44 11.03
CA ALA A 68 11.91 -11.77 12.30
C ALA A 68 10.36 -11.79 12.25
N VAL A 69 9.75 -11.16 11.25
CA VAL A 69 8.29 -11.06 11.08
C VAL A 69 7.94 -11.25 9.59
N PRO A 70 8.15 -12.45 9.03
CA PRO A 70 8.07 -12.71 7.59
C PRO A 70 6.67 -12.48 7.00
N GLU A 71 5.63 -12.51 7.83
CA GLU A 71 4.27 -12.14 7.43
C GLU A 71 4.13 -10.66 7.03
N LEU A 72 5.12 -9.81 7.34
CA LEU A 72 5.20 -8.42 6.86
C LEU A 72 6.11 -8.27 5.64
N ALA A 73 6.66 -9.36 5.08
CA ALA A 73 7.48 -9.29 3.88
C ALA A 73 6.63 -8.78 2.70
N PRO A 74 7.12 -7.82 1.90
CA PRO A 74 6.33 -7.24 0.83
C PRO A 74 5.91 -8.25 -0.23
N VAL A 75 4.82 -7.92 -0.92
CA VAL A 75 4.38 -8.63 -2.13
C VAL A 75 4.79 -7.82 -3.35
N LEU A 76 5.59 -8.42 -4.22
CA LEU A 76 5.90 -7.91 -5.55
C LEU A 76 4.83 -8.36 -6.54
N ILE A 77 4.22 -7.37 -7.19
CA ILE A 77 3.32 -7.56 -8.32
C ILE A 77 4.06 -7.03 -9.55
N ARG A 78 4.54 -7.95 -10.40
CA ARG A 78 5.26 -7.59 -11.63
C ARG A 78 4.34 -6.90 -12.62
N ARG A 79 4.94 -6.06 -13.48
CA ARG A 79 4.25 -5.43 -14.61
C ARG A 79 3.41 -6.44 -15.38
N GLY A 80 2.12 -6.14 -15.55
CA GLY A 80 1.18 -6.96 -16.33
C GLY A 80 0.73 -8.25 -15.65
N ALA A 81 1.13 -8.53 -14.40
CA ALA A 81 0.74 -9.75 -13.69
C ALA A 81 -0.78 -9.86 -13.47
N LEU A 82 -1.51 -8.74 -13.45
CA LEU A 82 -2.98 -8.70 -13.33
C LEU A 82 -3.67 -8.37 -14.66
N GLY A 83 -2.96 -8.56 -15.79
CA GLY A 83 -3.48 -8.28 -17.13
C GLY A 83 -3.88 -6.82 -17.31
N ALA A 84 -5.12 -6.58 -17.77
CA ALA A 84 -5.65 -5.23 -18.00
C ALA A 84 -5.82 -4.41 -16.71
N ALA A 85 -5.84 -5.05 -15.53
CA ALA A 85 -5.88 -4.37 -14.24
C ALA A 85 -4.49 -3.83 -13.80
N GLY A 86 -3.44 -4.08 -14.58
CA GLY A 86 -2.08 -3.61 -14.34
C GLY A 86 -1.22 -4.59 -13.52
N PRO A 87 -0.20 -4.11 -12.80
CA PRO A 87 0.32 -2.74 -12.86
C PRO A 87 1.09 -2.48 -14.17
N GLU A 88 1.21 -1.23 -14.58
CA GLU A 88 2.00 -0.78 -15.74
C GLU A 88 3.51 -0.82 -15.48
N ARG A 89 3.90 -0.88 -14.19
CA ARG A 89 5.26 -1.03 -13.68
C ARG A 89 5.22 -1.94 -12.46
N ASP A 90 6.34 -2.60 -12.15
CA ASP A 90 6.45 -3.40 -10.94
C ASP A 90 6.00 -2.60 -9.70
N LEU A 91 5.29 -3.27 -8.82
CA LEU A 91 4.65 -2.66 -7.66
C LEU A 91 4.95 -3.50 -6.42
N LEU A 92 5.38 -2.84 -5.35
CA LEU A 92 5.67 -3.48 -4.07
C LEU A 92 4.63 -3.03 -3.05
N LEU A 93 3.84 -3.97 -2.53
CA LEU A 93 2.76 -3.70 -1.59
C LEU A 93 3.00 -4.44 -0.28
N SER A 94 2.41 -3.92 0.80
CA SER A 94 2.24 -4.74 2.01
C SER A 94 1.26 -5.91 1.74
N PRO A 95 1.42 -7.06 2.42
CA PRO A 95 0.59 -8.24 2.24
C PRO A 95 -0.93 -7.98 2.25
N GLU A 96 -1.42 -7.19 3.20
CA GLU A 96 -2.86 -6.88 3.34
C GLU A 96 -3.33 -5.70 2.47
N HIS A 97 -2.48 -5.21 1.57
CA HIS A 97 -2.88 -4.17 0.63
C HIS A 97 -3.86 -4.69 -0.39
N ARG A 98 -5.03 -4.06 -0.46
CA ARG A 98 -6.07 -4.47 -1.40
C ARG A 98 -5.90 -3.84 -2.77
N VAL A 99 -5.79 -4.71 -3.76
CA VAL A 99 -5.80 -4.38 -5.17
C VAL A 99 -7.18 -4.68 -5.70
N VAL A 100 -7.77 -3.74 -6.44
CA VAL A 100 -9.04 -3.97 -7.13
C VAL A 100 -8.74 -4.85 -8.34
N TYR A 101 -9.02 -6.13 -8.17
CA TYR A 101 -8.77 -7.13 -9.17
C TYR A 101 -10.04 -7.37 -10.00
N SER A 102 -9.89 -7.30 -11.32
CA SER A 102 -10.94 -7.58 -12.29
C SER A 102 -10.44 -8.59 -13.31
N ASP A 103 -10.86 -9.84 -13.18
CA ASP A 103 -10.66 -10.89 -14.17
C ASP A 103 -12.01 -11.58 -14.43
N ARG A 104 -12.23 -12.05 -15.67
CA ARG A 104 -13.32 -12.97 -15.99
C ARG A 104 -13.33 -14.19 -15.05
N ARG A 105 -12.15 -14.71 -14.68
CA ARG A 105 -12.03 -15.81 -13.70
C ARG A 105 -12.44 -15.39 -12.29
N ALA A 106 -12.03 -14.20 -11.86
CA ALA A 106 -12.46 -13.63 -10.57
C ALA A 106 -13.98 -13.43 -10.52
N ARG A 107 -14.59 -12.96 -11.61
CA ARG A 107 -16.05 -12.83 -11.71
C ARG A 107 -16.75 -14.19 -11.59
N ALA A 108 -16.18 -15.24 -12.19
CA ALA A 108 -16.74 -16.59 -12.10
C ALA A 108 -16.61 -17.18 -10.68
N TRP A 109 -15.50 -16.92 -9.98
CA TRP A 109 -15.27 -17.44 -8.62
C TRP A 109 -16.01 -16.67 -7.53
N PHE A 110 -16.14 -15.35 -7.68
CA PHE A 110 -16.61 -14.48 -6.62
C PHE A 110 -17.90 -13.70 -6.95
N GLY A 111 -18.47 -13.89 -8.15
CA GLY A 111 -19.77 -13.31 -8.53
C GLY A 111 -19.80 -11.78 -8.70
N ALA A 112 -18.68 -11.09 -8.55
CA ALA A 112 -18.59 -9.63 -8.66
C ALA A 112 -17.64 -9.18 -9.80
N ALA A 113 -17.92 -8.01 -10.37
CA ALA A 113 -17.16 -7.48 -11.51
C ALA A 113 -15.76 -6.95 -11.12
N GLU A 114 -15.62 -6.44 -9.90
CA GLU A 114 -14.41 -5.90 -9.32
C GLU A 114 -14.42 -6.23 -7.82
N LEU A 115 -13.33 -6.79 -7.30
CA LEU A 115 -13.21 -7.06 -5.87
C LEU A 115 -11.85 -6.59 -5.34
N PRO A 116 -11.84 -5.91 -4.18
CA PRO A 116 -10.60 -5.58 -3.50
C PRO A 116 -10.06 -6.85 -2.82
N VAL A 117 -8.95 -7.38 -3.33
CA VAL A 117 -8.28 -8.60 -2.85
C VAL A 117 -6.92 -8.25 -2.27
N ALA A 118 -6.55 -8.84 -1.12
CA ALA A 118 -5.25 -8.57 -0.51
C ALA A 118 -4.11 -9.08 -1.42
N ALA A 119 -3.01 -8.36 -1.48
CA ALA A 119 -1.87 -8.69 -2.35
C ALA A 119 -1.33 -10.09 -2.06
N VAL A 120 -1.26 -10.51 -0.80
CA VAL A 120 -0.80 -11.86 -0.41
C VAL A 120 -1.69 -12.97 -0.95
N GLN A 121 -2.99 -12.69 -1.10
CA GLN A 121 -3.94 -13.65 -1.67
C GLN A 121 -3.79 -13.78 -3.18
N LEU A 122 -3.06 -12.88 -3.86
CA LEU A 122 -2.81 -12.94 -5.30
C LEU A 122 -1.53 -13.72 -5.64
N THR A 123 -0.78 -14.24 -4.66
CA THR A 123 0.50 -14.96 -4.86
C THR A 123 0.38 -16.28 -5.64
N PHE A 124 -0.84 -16.77 -5.87
CA PHE A 124 -1.08 -17.90 -6.79
C PHE A 124 -1.00 -17.49 -8.28
N LEU A 125 -1.01 -16.19 -8.59
CA LEU A 125 -0.92 -15.68 -9.95
C LEU A 125 0.54 -15.62 -10.42
N PRO A 126 0.84 -15.98 -11.69
CA PRO A 126 2.17 -15.78 -12.25
C PRO A 126 2.61 -14.32 -12.18
N GLY A 127 3.82 -14.08 -11.67
CA GLY A 127 4.38 -12.73 -11.54
C GLY A 127 3.94 -11.99 -10.28
N VAL A 128 3.21 -12.63 -9.36
CA VAL A 128 2.93 -12.12 -8.01
C VAL A 128 3.65 -12.99 -6.99
N GLU A 129 4.51 -12.41 -6.17
CA GLU A 129 5.30 -13.15 -5.19
C GLU A 129 5.48 -12.37 -3.89
N GLN A 130 5.41 -13.05 -2.76
CA GLN A 130 5.92 -12.50 -1.51
C GLN A 130 7.44 -12.65 -1.51
N ILE A 131 8.14 -11.53 -1.53
CA ILE A 131 9.60 -11.52 -1.74
C ILE A 131 10.35 -11.80 -0.44
N ALA A 132 11.61 -12.23 -0.59
CA ALA A 132 12.51 -12.37 0.55
C ALA A 132 12.67 -11.03 1.31
N PRO A 133 12.86 -11.08 2.65
CA PRO A 133 13.14 -9.89 3.46
C PRO A 133 14.25 -9.02 2.88
N CYS A 134 13.95 -7.75 2.62
CA CYS A 134 14.88 -6.75 2.13
C CYS A 134 14.62 -5.41 2.81
N ASP A 135 15.56 -4.48 2.71
CA ASP A 135 15.34 -3.14 3.25
C ASP A 135 14.25 -2.42 2.45
N VAL A 136 13.18 -2.01 3.15
CA VAL A 136 12.04 -1.32 2.55
C VAL A 136 11.57 -0.14 3.40
N LEU A 137 10.98 0.84 2.72
CA LEU A 137 10.22 1.91 3.32
C LEU A 137 8.74 1.68 3.07
N TYR A 138 8.00 1.36 4.12
CA TYR A 138 6.54 1.35 4.08
C TYR A 138 6.02 2.77 4.20
N VAL A 139 5.14 3.16 3.28
CA VAL A 139 4.46 4.46 3.28
C VAL A 139 2.96 4.24 3.33
N HIS A 140 2.29 4.86 4.31
CA HIS A 140 0.85 4.74 4.49
C HIS A 140 0.17 6.11 4.48
N ALA A 141 -0.74 6.32 3.54
CA ALA A 141 -1.56 7.52 3.46
C ALA A 141 -2.96 7.23 4.03
N ILE A 142 -3.45 8.12 4.89
CA ILE A 142 -4.85 8.15 5.33
C ILE A 142 -5.54 9.30 4.61
N LEU A 143 -6.68 9.00 4.02
CA LEU A 143 -7.51 9.91 3.25
C LEU A 143 -8.70 10.39 4.08
N ASP A 144 -9.30 11.50 3.64
CA ASP A 144 -10.53 12.04 4.20
C ASP A 144 -11.79 11.26 3.81
N ARG A 145 -11.73 10.47 2.74
CA ARG A 145 -12.82 9.64 2.26
C ARG A 145 -12.33 8.33 1.62
N PRO A 146 -13.16 7.26 1.67
CA PRO A 146 -12.81 6.01 1.03
C PRO A 146 -12.87 6.17 -0.49
N GLY A 147 -12.10 5.34 -1.18
CA GLY A 147 -12.12 5.27 -2.63
C GLY A 147 -10.89 4.55 -3.16
N ALA A 148 -10.99 4.06 -4.39
CA ALA A 148 -9.86 3.46 -5.07
C ALA A 148 -9.07 4.53 -5.83
N MET A 149 -7.75 4.43 -5.79
CA MET A 149 -6.81 5.29 -6.51
C MET A 149 -5.97 4.44 -7.47
N ARG A 150 -5.31 5.07 -8.44
CA ARG A 150 -4.38 4.38 -9.33
C ARG A 150 -2.95 4.58 -8.85
N LEU A 151 -2.25 3.46 -8.68
CA LEU A 151 -0.83 3.38 -8.33
C LEU A 151 -0.12 2.53 -9.37
N ASN A 152 0.83 3.12 -10.11
CA ASN A 152 1.48 2.50 -11.26
C ASN A 152 0.45 1.90 -12.24
N GLY A 153 -0.66 2.61 -12.45
CA GLY A 153 -1.76 2.18 -13.30
C GLY A 153 -2.69 1.10 -12.72
N CYS A 154 -2.34 0.53 -11.55
CA CYS A 154 -3.14 -0.47 -10.86
C CYS A 154 -4.09 0.19 -9.85
N ARG A 155 -5.34 -0.29 -9.77
CA ARG A 155 -6.33 0.24 -8.84
C ARG A 155 -6.11 -0.36 -7.45
N ILE A 156 -5.90 0.50 -6.46
CA ILE A 156 -5.69 0.11 -5.06
C ILE A 156 -6.66 0.83 -4.13
N ASP A 157 -7.02 0.18 -3.02
CA ASP A 157 -7.91 0.78 -2.02
C ASP A 157 -7.19 1.85 -1.19
N GLY A 158 -7.73 3.07 -1.20
CA GLY A 158 -7.40 4.11 -0.24
C GLY A 158 -7.80 3.72 1.19
N ALA A 159 -7.03 4.17 2.17
CA ALA A 159 -7.35 3.96 3.57
C ALA A 159 -7.97 5.22 4.18
N VAL A 160 -8.97 5.03 5.03
CA VAL A 160 -9.55 6.10 5.86
C VAL A 160 -9.35 5.81 7.32
N MET A 161 -9.49 6.83 8.17
CA MET A 161 -9.28 6.63 9.60
C MET A 161 -10.18 5.54 10.20
N ARG A 162 -11.41 5.40 9.70
CA ARG A 162 -12.35 4.37 10.16
C ARG A 162 -11.77 2.96 10.06
N ASP A 163 -10.96 2.67 9.04
CA ASP A 163 -10.30 1.38 8.85
C ASP A 163 -9.40 1.02 10.03
N THR A 164 -8.83 2.04 10.67
CA THR A 164 -7.97 1.89 11.86
C THR A 164 -8.78 1.91 13.16
N ALA A 165 -9.95 2.55 13.16
CA ALA A 165 -10.72 2.90 14.36
C ALA A 165 -11.77 1.85 14.74
N MET A 166 -12.40 1.20 13.76
CA MET A 166 -13.58 0.34 13.99
C MET A 166 -13.44 -1.11 13.48
N ALA A 167 -12.29 -1.49 12.93
CA ALA A 167 -12.09 -2.85 12.45
C ALA A 167 -11.91 -3.83 13.63
N ASP A 168 -12.55 -5.01 13.50
CA ASP A 168 -12.37 -6.18 14.34
C ASP A 168 -10.89 -6.39 14.72
N PRO A 169 -10.54 -6.60 16.00
CA PRO A 169 -9.17 -6.93 16.40
C PRO A 169 -8.55 -8.11 15.65
N ALA A 170 -9.37 -9.07 15.20
CA ALA A 170 -8.95 -10.22 14.41
C ALA A 170 -8.72 -9.88 12.93
N ASN A 171 -9.06 -8.66 12.47
CA ASN A 171 -8.90 -8.25 11.09
C ASN A 171 -7.41 -8.17 10.68
N PRO A 172 -6.96 -8.97 9.70
CA PRO A 172 -5.54 -9.02 9.30
C PRO A 172 -5.00 -7.66 8.84
N ARG A 173 -5.79 -6.91 8.06
CA ARG A 173 -5.46 -5.54 7.60
C ARG A 173 -5.17 -4.60 8.76
N ARG A 174 -5.97 -4.66 9.83
CA ARG A 174 -5.73 -3.87 11.05
C ARG A 174 -4.47 -4.33 11.77
N GLN A 175 -4.25 -5.63 11.91
CA GLN A 175 -3.09 -6.17 12.60
C GLN A 175 -1.79 -5.78 11.90
N GLU A 176 -1.71 -5.95 10.59
CA GLU A 176 -0.56 -5.50 9.77
C GLU A 176 -0.32 -4.01 9.96
N LEU A 177 -1.38 -3.21 9.85
CA LEU A 177 -1.26 -1.76 9.96
C LEU A 177 -0.70 -1.31 11.31
N LEU A 178 -1.19 -1.87 12.41
CA LEU A 178 -0.73 -1.50 13.76
C LEU A 178 0.66 -2.05 14.09
N ARG A 179 1.09 -3.14 13.45
CA ARG A 179 2.47 -3.63 13.56
C ARG A 179 3.45 -2.70 12.85
N LEU A 180 3.05 -2.14 11.71
CA LEU A 180 3.87 -1.21 10.94
C LEU A 180 3.83 0.24 11.50
N PHE A 181 2.67 0.67 12.01
CA PHE A 181 2.40 2.03 12.47
C PHE A 181 1.67 2.03 13.83
N PRO A 182 2.34 1.60 14.92
CA PRO A 182 1.72 1.52 16.24
C PRO A 182 1.21 2.88 16.77
N GLU A 183 1.75 3.99 16.30
CA GLU A 183 1.34 5.35 16.66
C GLU A 183 -0.11 5.70 16.24
N LEU A 184 -0.68 4.95 15.29
CA LEU A 184 -2.07 5.12 14.85
C LEU A 184 -3.08 4.80 15.97
N VAL A 185 -2.67 4.03 16.99
CA VAL A 185 -3.51 3.81 18.19
C VAL A 185 -3.76 5.12 18.94
N THR A 186 -2.74 5.97 19.06
CA THR A 186 -2.80 7.24 19.80
C THR A 186 -3.50 8.32 18.99
N LEU A 187 -3.33 8.33 17.67
CA LEU A 187 -3.95 9.32 16.76
C LEU A 187 -5.48 9.28 16.76
N ARG A 188 -6.09 8.18 17.23
CA ARG A 188 -7.55 8.07 17.44
C ARG A 188 -8.13 9.19 18.32
N GLY A 189 -7.36 9.71 19.28
CA GLY A 189 -7.82 10.77 20.19
C GLY A 189 -7.86 12.18 19.59
N CYS A 190 -7.12 12.44 18.50
CA CYS A 190 -6.92 13.80 17.98
C CYS A 190 -7.87 14.19 16.83
N LEU A 191 -8.59 13.21 16.26
CA LEU A 191 -9.33 13.39 15.00
C LEU A 191 -10.74 13.94 15.13
N SER A 192 -11.08 14.45 16.31
CA SER A 192 -12.31 15.21 16.53
C SER A 192 -12.18 16.69 16.12
N GLY A 193 -11.03 17.20 15.63
CA GLY A 193 -11.00 18.62 15.21
C GLY A 193 -9.74 19.30 14.67
N SER A 194 -8.58 18.67 14.43
CA SER A 194 -7.46 19.40 13.80
C SER A 194 -6.45 18.49 13.10
N ALA A 195 -5.74 19.04 12.10
CA ALA A 195 -4.75 18.34 11.28
C ALA A 195 -3.67 17.66 12.13
N LEU A 196 -3.36 16.40 11.82
CA LEU A 196 -2.45 15.56 12.58
C LEU A 196 -0.98 15.99 12.38
N PRO A 197 -0.13 15.92 13.43
CA PRO A 197 1.30 16.11 13.27
C PRO A 197 1.88 15.00 12.37
N ALA A 198 2.71 15.40 11.41
CA ALA A 198 3.50 14.45 10.62
C ALA A 198 4.64 13.91 11.49
N THR A 199 4.71 12.59 11.67
CA THR A 199 5.77 11.97 12.49
C THR A 199 7.04 11.77 11.66
N ALA A 200 8.19 12.12 12.23
CA ALA A 200 9.52 11.85 11.69
C ALA A 200 9.89 10.36 11.86
N ALA A 201 10.59 9.82 10.86
CA ALA A 201 11.01 8.43 10.79
C ALA A 201 11.99 8.05 11.92
N GLY A 202 11.75 6.88 12.54
CA GLY A 202 12.68 6.17 13.41
C GLY A 202 12.74 4.69 13.03
#